data_AF-A0A7Y3A1C4-F1
#
_entry.id   AF-A0A7Y3A1C4-F1
#
_cell.length_a   1.000
_cell.length_b   1.000
_cell.length_c   1.000
_cell.angle_alpha   90.00
_cell.angle_beta   90.00
_cell.angle_gamma   90.00
#
_symmetry.space_group_name_H-M   'P 1'
#
loop_
_entity.id
_entity.type
_entity.pdbx_description
1 polymer ?
#
loop_
_entity_poly.entity_id
_entity_poly.type
_entity_poly.pdbx_seq_one_letter_code
_entity_poly.pdbx_strand_id
1 'polypeptide(L)'
;IPRVQYYTMGKNIWQSAETWPPETTSLVTYYLDSEKGANSIYGDGRLSLNMSKGDNPDTFVYNPMNPVKSYGGNVCCTGNAVRGGAFDQQQMETRQDILVYTSDILEEGHEISGFIESTLYVSSDVKDTDFTIKLIDVYPDGRAYNLDETIQRARYREGYDKEVFMNKGEVYKIDLTPMATSNYFAKGHRIRIEISSSNFPRFARNLNTGGNNYDEKVGLTATNSIHHSTDFPSQIRLPIARKN
;
A
#
# COMPACT_ATOMS: atom_id res chain seq x y z
N ILE A 1 -19.32 -29.70 -0.95
CA ILE A 1 -18.90 -28.47 -0.23
C ILE A 1 -17.79 -27.86 -1.06
N PRO A 2 -17.89 -26.58 -1.48
CA PRO A 2 -16.83 -25.94 -2.26
C PRO A 2 -15.52 -25.91 -1.47
N ARG A 3 -14.37 -26.00 -2.15
CA ARG A 3 -13.05 -25.97 -1.49
C ARG A 3 -12.75 -24.60 -0.87
N VAL A 4 -13.24 -23.53 -1.49
CA VAL A 4 -13.11 -22.16 -1.00
C VAL A 4 -14.49 -21.50 -0.96
N GLN A 5 -14.81 -20.85 0.15
CA GLN A 5 -15.88 -19.86 0.25
C GLN A 5 -15.28 -18.52 0.65
N TYR A 6 -15.69 -17.46 -0.01
CA TYR A 6 -15.23 -16.11 0.27
C TYR A 6 -16.40 -15.12 0.15
N TYR A 7 -16.32 -14.04 0.91
CA TYR A 7 -17.31 -12.97 0.87
C TYR A 7 -16.77 -11.82 0.03
N THR A 8 -17.50 -11.48 -1.03
CA THR A 8 -17.11 -10.40 -1.93
C THR A 8 -17.74 -9.10 -1.45
N MET A 9 -16.90 -8.26 -0.84
CA MET A 9 -17.24 -6.91 -0.42
C MET A 9 -17.65 -6.05 -1.63
N GLY A 10 -18.36 -4.96 -1.40
CA GLY A 10 -18.96 -4.14 -2.46
C GLY A 10 -20.23 -4.75 -3.05
N LYS A 11 -20.20 -6.02 -3.48
CA LYS A 11 -21.42 -6.79 -3.84
C LYS A 11 -22.18 -7.31 -2.63
N ASN A 12 -21.48 -7.55 -1.52
CA ASN A 12 -22.04 -8.08 -0.27
C ASN A 12 -22.69 -9.46 -0.43
N ILE A 13 -22.00 -10.36 -1.12
CA ILE A 13 -22.47 -11.73 -1.37
C ILE A 13 -21.39 -12.76 -1.03
N TRP A 14 -21.81 -13.96 -0.63
CA TRP A 14 -20.95 -15.12 -0.57
C TRP A 14 -20.75 -15.72 -1.97
N GLN A 15 -19.50 -16.01 -2.32
CA GLN A 15 -19.11 -16.72 -3.52
C GLN A 15 -18.29 -17.96 -3.17
N SER A 16 -18.11 -18.86 -4.14
CA SER A 16 -17.35 -20.09 -3.99
C SER A 16 -16.43 -20.33 -5.16
N ALA A 17 -15.28 -20.98 -4.92
CA ALA A 17 -14.32 -21.40 -5.94
C ALA A 17 -13.65 -22.73 -5.55
N GLU A 18 -13.03 -23.39 -6.51
CA GLU A 18 -12.24 -24.61 -6.28
C GLU A 18 -10.82 -24.31 -5.79
N THR A 19 -10.31 -23.11 -6.07
CA THR A 19 -8.96 -22.64 -5.74
C THR A 19 -8.99 -21.19 -5.29
N TRP A 20 -7.93 -20.76 -4.60
CA TRP A 20 -7.69 -19.36 -4.27
C TRP A 20 -6.29 -18.95 -4.75
N PRO A 21 -6.14 -17.87 -5.54
CA PRO A 21 -7.21 -17.02 -6.11
C PRO A 21 -8.16 -17.77 -7.07
N PRO A 22 -9.39 -17.28 -7.31
CA PRO A 22 -10.28 -17.87 -8.31
C PRO A 22 -9.65 -17.92 -9.71
N GLU A 23 -9.78 -19.03 -10.44
CA GLU A 23 -9.18 -19.22 -11.78
C GLU A 23 -9.65 -18.21 -12.83
N THR A 24 -10.80 -17.58 -12.59
CA THR A 24 -11.37 -16.53 -13.42
C THR A 24 -10.67 -15.18 -13.24
N THR A 25 -9.63 -15.08 -12.41
CA THR A 25 -8.88 -13.85 -12.19
C THR A 25 -7.63 -13.77 -13.06
N SER A 26 -7.18 -12.55 -13.32
CA SER A 26 -5.91 -12.27 -14.00
C SER A 26 -5.25 -11.06 -13.35
N LEU A 27 -3.92 -11.12 -13.18
CA LEU A 27 -3.16 -10.01 -12.63
C LEU A 27 -3.06 -8.88 -13.66
N VAL A 28 -3.57 -7.71 -13.27
CA VAL A 28 -3.46 -6.46 -14.02
C VAL A 28 -2.51 -5.54 -13.28
N THR A 29 -1.47 -5.05 -13.96
CA THR A 29 -0.47 -4.17 -13.38
C THR A 29 -0.91 -2.71 -13.50
N TYR A 30 -0.90 -2.02 -12.37
CA TYR A 30 -0.97 -0.57 -12.27
C TYR A 30 0.39 -0.04 -11.81
N TYR A 31 0.87 1.01 -12.46
CA TYR A 31 2.09 1.72 -12.12
C TYR A 31 1.75 3.02 -11.39
N LEU A 32 2.65 3.41 -10.50
CA LEU A 32 2.61 4.70 -9.81
C LEU A 32 3.09 5.79 -10.79
N ASP A 33 2.50 6.98 -10.69
CA ASP A 33 2.88 8.14 -11.50
C ASP A 33 2.51 9.44 -10.76
N SER A 34 3.25 10.51 -10.99
CA SER A 34 2.96 11.86 -10.50
C SER A 34 3.72 12.89 -11.36
N GLU A 35 3.23 14.13 -11.39
CA GLU A 35 3.93 15.23 -12.09
C GLU A 35 4.60 16.17 -11.09
N LYS A 36 3.90 16.52 -10.02
CA LYS A 36 4.36 17.49 -9.01
C LYS A 36 4.62 16.85 -7.66
N GLY A 37 3.91 15.79 -7.33
CA GLY A 37 4.03 15.10 -6.06
C GLY A 37 2.74 14.41 -5.63
N ALA A 38 2.85 13.16 -5.19
CA ALA A 38 1.75 12.37 -4.66
C ALA A 38 1.43 12.63 -3.18
N ASN A 39 2.08 13.59 -2.51
CA ASN A 39 1.88 13.85 -1.08
C ASN A 39 0.44 14.29 -0.78
N SER A 40 -0.23 13.55 0.10
CA SER A 40 -1.62 13.72 0.53
C SER A 40 -2.68 13.60 -0.59
N ILE A 41 -3.97 13.61 -0.22
CA ILE A 41 -5.09 13.69 -1.18
C ILE A 41 -5.05 14.92 -2.08
N TYR A 42 -4.27 15.94 -1.74
CA TYR A 42 -4.14 17.18 -2.50
C TYR A 42 -3.03 17.10 -3.56
N GLY A 43 -2.25 16.01 -3.57
CA GLY A 43 -1.25 15.72 -4.60
C GLY A 43 -1.87 15.26 -5.93
N ASP A 44 -1.00 14.97 -6.89
CA ASP A 44 -1.39 14.55 -8.24
C ASP A 44 -1.00 13.10 -8.57
N GLY A 45 -0.83 12.28 -7.54
CA GLY A 45 -0.51 10.86 -7.68
C GLY A 45 -1.58 10.07 -8.43
N ARG A 46 -1.17 9.35 -9.46
CA ARG A 46 -2.00 8.56 -10.36
C ARG A 46 -1.62 7.09 -10.31
N LEU A 47 -2.62 6.22 -10.45
CA LEU A 47 -2.43 4.81 -10.79
C LEU A 47 -2.78 4.61 -12.26
N SER A 48 -1.80 4.19 -13.05
CA SER A 48 -1.91 4.10 -14.50
C SER A 48 -1.61 2.68 -14.98
N LEU A 49 -2.25 2.24 -16.07
CA LEU A 49 -1.89 0.98 -16.74
C LEU A 49 -0.57 1.08 -17.52
N ASN A 50 -0.11 2.31 -17.78
CA ASN A 50 1.15 2.60 -18.46
C ASN A 50 2.18 3.13 -17.46
N MET A 51 3.44 2.73 -17.63
CA MET A 51 4.56 3.28 -16.85
C MET A 51 4.68 4.80 -17.03
N SER A 52 5.16 5.48 -15.99
CA SER A 52 5.51 6.89 -16.11
C SER A 52 6.60 7.08 -17.16
N LYS A 53 6.57 8.24 -17.81
CA LYS A 53 7.63 8.69 -18.71
C LYS A 53 8.60 9.66 -18.02
N GLY A 54 8.26 10.12 -16.82
CA GLY A 54 9.08 11.04 -16.04
C GLY A 54 9.93 10.30 -15.01
N ASP A 55 10.97 10.97 -14.54
CA ASP A 55 11.82 10.53 -13.43
C ASP A 55 11.74 11.53 -12.28
N ASN A 56 10.54 11.62 -11.70
CA ASN A 56 10.21 12.54 -10.62
C ASN A 56 9.75 11.72 -9.40
N PRO A 57 10.66 11.25 -8.54
CA PRO A 57 10.26 10.48 -7.37
C PRO A 57 9.47 11.32 -6.37
N ASP A 58 8.49 10.70 -5.72
CA ASP A 58 7.71 11.33 -4.67
C ASP A 58 8.43 11.20 -3.32
N THR A 59 8.75 12.32 -2.68
CA THR A 59 9.50 12.37 -1.42
C THR A 59 8.61 12.77 -0.25
N PHE A 60 8.80 12.11 0.90
CA PHE A 60 8.13 12.45 2.15
C PHE A 60 9.03 12.26 3.36
N VAL A 61 8.69 12.94 4.45
CA VAL A 61 9.45 12.92 5.70
C VAL A 61 8.73 12.04 6.72
N TYR A 62 9.39 10.97 7.15
CA TYR A 62 8.90 10.10 8.22
C TYR A 62 9.58 10.45 9.55
N ASN A 63 8.77 10.90 10.52
CA ASN A 63 9.20 11.12 11.89
C ASN A 63 8.62 10.03 12.81
N PRO A 64 9.45 9.15 13.41
CA PRO A 64 8.97 8.11 14.32
C PRO A 64 8.19 8.64 15.53
N MET A 65 8.37 9.90 15.93
CA MET A 65 7.62 10.52 17.03
C MET A 65 6.26 11.07 16.61
N ASN A 66 5.98 11.13 15.31
CA ASN A 66 4.66 11.48 14.74
C ASN A 66 4.29 10.47 13.63
N PRO A 67 4.13 9.18 13.95
CA PRO A 67 3.82 8.16 12.96
C PRO A 67 2.41 8.36 12.39
N VAL A 68 2.19 7.88 11.17
CA VAL A 68 0.84 7.61 10.66
C VAL A 68 0.20 6.54 11.56
N LYS A 69 -1.00 6.85 12.03
CA LYS A 69 -1.75 5.98 12.93
C LYS A 69 -2.55 4.92 12.17
N SER A 70 -2.66 3.74 12.75
CA SER A 70 -3.58 2.70 12.29
C SER A 70 -5.03 3.16 12.46
N TYR A 71 -5.80 3.10 11.37
CA TYR A 71 -7.20 3.51 11.35
C TYR A 71 -8.01 2.50 10.53
N GLY A 72 -8.62 1.54 11.22
CA GLY A 72 -9.22 0.37 10.59
C GLY A 72 -8.17 -0.70 10.25
N GLY A 73 -8.45 -1.45 9.18
CA GLY A 73 -7.55 -2.46 8.61
C GLY A 73 -7.61 -3.79 9.36
N ASN A 74 -6.64 -4.65 9.08
CA ASN A 74 -6.45 -5.89 9.80
C ASN A 74 -5.85 -5.58 11.17
N VAL A 75 -6.53 -6.07 12.21
CA VAL A 75 -6.08 -5.90 13.59
C VAL A 75 -5.88 -7.28 14.17
N CYS A 76 -4.62 -7.66 14.35
CA CYS A 76 -4.23 -8.71 15.28
C CYS A 76 -3.41 -8.10 16.40
N CYS A 77 -3.45 -8.74 17.58
CA CYS A 77 -2.31 -8.71 18.47
C CYS A 77 -2.00 -7.33 19.09
N THR A 78 -2.92 -6.36 18.96
CA THR A 78 -2.82 -4.98 19.51
C THR A 78 -3.83 -4.72 20.63
N GLY A 79 -4.53 -5.76 21.11
CA GLY A 79 -5.57 -5.64 22.12
C GLY A 79 -6.69 -4.69 21.68
N ASN A 80 -7.01 -3.70 22.52
CA ASN A 80 -8.03 -2.68 22.24
C ASN A 80 -7.45 -1.37 21.68
N ALA A 81 -6.17 -1.35 21.28
CA ALA A 81 -5.50 -0.13 20.84
C ALA A 81 -5.99 0.37 19.46
N VAL A 82 -6.52 -0.53 18.63
CA VAL A 82 -7.05 -0.21 17.29
C VAL A 82 -8.36 -0.96 17.09
N ARG A 83 -9.36 -0.28 16.50
CA ARG A 83 -10.55 -0.94 16.00
C ARG A 83 -10.32 -1.35 14.54
N GLY A 84 -10.42 -2.65 14.27
CA GLY A 84 -10.27 -3.19 12.91
C GLY A 84 -11.51 -3.01 12.06
N GLY A 85 -11.35 -3.20 10.74
CA GLY A 85 -12.41 -3.13 9.74
C GLY A 85 -12.19 -2.04 8.69
N ALA A 86 -13.19 -1.83 7.83
CA ALA A 86 -13.17 -0.80 6.80
C ALA A 86 -13.54 0.58 7.40
N PHE A 87 -12.62 1.54 7.28
CA PHE A 87 -12.75 2.90 7.80
C PHE A 87 -12.43 3.90 6.69
N ASP A 88 -13.11 5.04 6.71
CA ASP A 88 -12.88 6.11 5.74
C ASP A 88 -11.55 6.82 6.00
N GLN A 89 -10.62 6.71 5.05
CA GLN A 89 -9.24 7.17 5.18
C GLN A 89 -9.04 8.65 4.87
N GLN A 90 -10.04 9.36 4.32
CA GLN A 90 -9.90 10.75 3.84
C GLN A 90 -9.16 11.67 4.82
N GLN A 91 -9.48 11.59 6.11
CA GLN A 91 -8.82 12.43 7.12
C GLN A 91 -7.33 12.08 7.29
N MET A 92 -6.98 10.80 7.24
CA MET A 92 -5.59 10.33 7.33
C MET A 92 -4.78 10.80 6.12
N GLU A 93 -5.37 10.64 4.94
CA GLU A 93 -4.76 10.99 3.65
C GLU A 93 -4.47 12.50 3.48
N THR A 94 -4.88 13.37 4.42
CA THR A 94 -4.47 14.79 4.44
C THR A 94 -3.00 15.00 4.84
N ARG A 95 -2.34 13.97 5.39
CA ARG A 95 -0.96 14.04 5.85
C ARG A 95 0.03 14.04 4.68
N GLN A 96 1.09 14.83 4.82
CA GLN A 96 2.16 14.92 3.80
C GLN A 96 3.09 13.70 3.77
N ASP A 97 3.08 12.88 4.82
CA ASP A 97 3.80 11.61 4.89
C ASP A 97 2.94 10.39 4.48
N ILE A 98 1.81 10.64 3.83
CA ILE A 98 1.04 9.64 3.09
C ILE A 98 1.02 10.07 1.63
N LEU A 99 1.64 9.28 0.77
CA LEU A 99 1.54 9.44 -0.68
C LEU A 99 0.27 8.75 -1.16
N VAL A 100 -0.52 9.43 -1.99
CA VAL A 100 -1.82 8.97 -2.46
C VAL A 100 -1.80 8.87 -3.98
N TYR A 101 -2.03 7.66 -4.50
CA TYR A 101 -2.12 7.40 -5.93
C TYR A 101 -3.48 6.84 -6.27
N THR A 102 -4.20 7.49 -7.18
CA THR A 102 -5.58 7.12 -7.50
C THR A 102 -5.73 6.85 -8.99
N SER A 103 -6.47 5.79 -9.34
CA SER A 103 -6.80 5.51 -10.75
C SER A 103 -7.77 6.55 -11.31
N ASP A 104 -7.95 6.52 -12.63
CA ASP A 104 -9.12 7.11 -13.25
C ASP A 104 -10.43 6.49 -12.72
N ILE A 105 -11.54 7.19 -12.95
CA ILE A 105 -12.87 6.67 -12.62
C ILE A 105 -13.08 5.39 -13.41
N LEU A 106 -13.45 4.32 -12.72
CA LEU A 106 -13.77 3.06 -13.38
C LEU A 106 -15.05 3.22 -14.19
N GLU A 107 -14.96 3.02 -15.51
CA GLU A 107 -16.10 3.14 -16.43
C GLU A 107 -17.13 2.02 -16.25
N GLU A 108 -16.71 0.94 -15.59
CA GLU A 108 -17.47 -0.25 -15.28
C GLU A 108 -16.99 -0.85 -13.95
N GLY A 109 -17.75 -1.77 -13.39
CA GLY A 109 -17.36 -2.38 -12.12
C GLY A 109 -16.42 -3.58 -12.30
N HIS A 110 -15.41 -3.65 -11.43
CA HIS A 110 -14.39 -4.70 -11.42
C HIS A 110 -14.36 -5.40 -10.07
N GLU A 111 -14.33 -6.73 -10.10
CA GLU A 111 -14.07 -7.52 -8.90
C GLU A 111 -12.57 -7.79 -8.80
N ILE A 112 -12.00 -7.50 -7.63
CA ILE A 112 -10.62 -7.83 -7.27
C ILE A 112 -10.68 -8.91 -6.19
N SER A 113 -10.33 -10.14 -6.56
CA SER A 113 -10.44 -11.33 -5.70
C SER A 113 -9.16 -12.13 -5.79
N GLY A 114 -8.33 -12.14 -4.75
CA GLY A 114 -7.07 -12.89 -4.73
C GLY A 114 -5.96 -12.20 -3.97
N PHE A 115 -4.73 -12.57 -4.31
CA PHE A 115 -3.51 -11.95 -3.79
C PHE A 115 -3.13 -10.71 -4.61
N ILE A 116 -2.83 -9.63 -3.91
CA ILE A 116 -2.33 -8.39 -4.48
C ILE A 116 -0.82 -8.36 -4.25
N GLU A 117 -0.08 -8.17 -5.32
CA GLU A 117 1.38 -8.07 -5.27
C GLU A 117 1.80 -6.62 -5.41
N SER A 118 2.81 -6.20 -4.66
CA SER A 118 3.27 -4.81 -4.64
C SER A 118 4.79 -4.78 -4.66
N THR A 119 5.34 -4.02 -5.61
CA THR A 119 6.77 -3.78 -5.75
C THR A 119 7.00 -2.28 -5.72
N LEU A 120 7.82 -1.81 -4.79
CA LEU A 120 8.23 -0.42 -4.69
C LEU A 120 9.74 -0.30 -4.94
N TYR A 121 10.13 0.72 -5.67
CA TYR A 121 11.50 1.19 -5.80
C TYR A 121 11.65 2.40 -4.89
N VAL A 122 12.55 2.30 -3.92
CA VAL A 122 12.61 3.26 -2.82
C VAL A 122 14.03 3.70 -2.54
N SER A 123 14.19 4.93 -2.06
CA SER A 123 15.43 5.38 -1.45
C SER A 123 15.17 6.09 -0.13
N SER A 124 16.23 6.21 0.67
CA SER A 124 16.19 6.88 1.97
C SER A 124 17.53 7.56 2.26
N ASP A 125 17.52 8.51 3.19
CA ASP A 125 18.72 9.14 3.74
C ASP A 125 19.25 8.46 5.01
N VAL A 126 18.55 7.44 5.52
CA VAL A 126 18.92 6.64 6.69
C VAL A 126 19.27 5.20 6.32
N LYS A 127 19.84 4.46 7.28
CA LYS A 127 20.29 3.07 7.09
C LYS A 127 19.16 2.05 7.00
N ASP A 128 18.03 2.34 7.64
CA ASP A 128 16.85 1.48 7.69
C ASP A 128 15.61 2.35 7.92
N THR A 129 14.48 1.92 7.37
CA THR A 129 13.16 2.53 7.53
C THR A 129 12.11 1.47 7.18
N ASP A 130 10.83 1.76 7.40
CA ASP A 130 9.74 0.94 6.89
C ASP A 130 9.08 1.58 5.66
N PHE A 131 8.43 0.75 4.84
CA PHE A 131 7.51 1.17 3.80
C PHE A 131 6.21 0.39 3.94
N THR A 132 5.10 1.12 3.95
CA THR A 132 3.74 0.59 4.08
C THR A 132 2.98 0.83 2.79
N ILE A 133 2.05 -0.06 2.49
CA ILE A 133 1.12 0.12 1.38
C ILE A 133 -0.28 -0.32 1.79
N LYS A 134 -1.29 0.40 1.31
CA LYS A 134 -2.71 0.12 1.60
C LYS A 134 -3.54 0.25 0.33
N LEU A 135 -4.40 -0.74 0.08
CA LEU A 135 -5.40 -0.70 -0.98
C LEU A 135 -6.71 -0.12 -0.47
N ILE A 136 -7.30 0.77 -1.27
CA ILE A 136 -8.49 1.55 -0.91
C ILE A 136 -9.49 1.56 -2.06
N ASP A 137 -10.77 1.47 -1.70
CA ASP A 137 -11.92 1.69 -2.57
C ASP A 137 -12.49 3.09 -2.36
N VAL A 138 -12.37 3.95 -3.38
CA VAL A 138 -12.84 5.34 -3.35
C VAL A 138 -14.19 5.42 -4.05
N TYR A 139 -15.19 5.83 -3.29
CA TYR A 139 -16.56 5.97 -3.73
C TYR A 139 -16.74 7.28 -4.53
N PRO A 140 -17.78 7.38 -5.38
CA PRO A 140 -18.08 8.59 -6.15
C PRO A 140 -18.29 9.85 -5.29
N ASP A 141 -18.70 9.68 -4.03
CA ASP A 141 -18.92 10.77 -3.07
C ASP A 141 -17.67 11.13 -2.24
N GLY A 142 -16.53 10.52 -2.53
CA GLY A 142 -15.23 10.79 -1.91
C GLY A 142 -14.86 9.87 -0.76
N ARG A 143 -15.81 9.10 -0.19
CA ARG A 143 -15.49 8.13 0.88
C ARG A 143 -14.44 7.13 0.42
N ALA A 144 -13.41 6.91 1.22
CA ALA A 144 -12.23 6.13 0.84
C ALA A 144 -12.02 4.98 1.83
N TYR A 145 -12.57 3.81 1.57
CA TYR A 145 -12.52 2.67 2.50
C TYR A 145 -11.32 1.79 2.25
N ASN A 146 -10.52 1.56 3.30
CA ASN A 146 -9.40 0.65 3.24
C ASN A 146 -9.84 -0.82 3.19
N LEU A 147 -9.13 -1.62 2.38
CA LEU A 147 -9.44 -3.03 2.15
C LEU A 147 -8.41 -3.95 2.81
N ASP A 148 -7.13 -3.75 2.47
CA ASP A 148 -6.01 -4.45 3.09
C ASP A 148 -4.76 -3.56 3.02
N GLU A 149 -3.76 -3.88 3.85
CA GLU A 149 -2.52 -3.15 3.96
C GLU A 149 -1.40 -4.04 4.51
N THR A 150 -0.18 -3.72 4.11
CA THR A 150 1.03 -4.42 4.54
C THR A 150 2.18 -3.45 4.82
N ILE A 151 3.26 -3.96 5.40
CA ILE A 151 4.50 -3.25 5.69
C ILE A 151 5.68 -4.12 5.29
N GLN A 152 6.77 -3.48 4.89
CA GLN A 152 8.07 -4.10 4.75
C GLN A 152 9.12 -3.22 5.41
N ARG A 153 9.89 -3.79 6.33
CA ARG A 153 11.09 -3.14 6.88
C ARG A 153 12.25 -3.32 5.91
N ALA A 154 12.92 -2.22 5.57
CA ALA A 154 13.92 -2.21 4.51
C ALA A 154 15.12 -3.12 4.81
N ARG A 155 15.51 -3.29 6.08
CA ARG A 155 16.60 -4.21 6.42
C ARG A 155 16.34 -5.68 6.12
N TYR A 156 15.07 -6.08 6.00
CA TYR A 156 14.65 -7.45 5.67
C TYR A 156 14.20 -7.61 4.20
N ARG A 157 14.53 -6.65 3.32
CA ARG A 157 14.12 -6.65 1.91
C ARG A 157 14.66 -7.84 1.10
N GLU A 158 15.74 -8.48 1.57
CA GLU A 158 16.36 -9.65 0.93
C GLU A 158 16.06 -10.97 1.67
N GLY A 159 15.09 -10.96 2.58
CA GLY A 159 14.77 -12.09 3.45
C GLY A 159 14.85 -11.73 4.93
N TYR A 160 14.22 -12.57 5.77
CA TYR A 160 14.17 -12.39 7.22
C TYR A 160 15.31 -13.10 7.97
N ASP A 161 16.18 -13.81 7.25
CA ASP A 161 17.34 -14.55 7.75
C ASP A 161 18.59 -13.69 7.89
N LYS A 162 18.62 -12.50 7.27
CA LYS A 162 19.72 -11.53 7.34
C LYS A 162 19.22 -10.10 7.33
N GLU A 163 20.08 -9.20 7.82
CA GLU A 163 19.86 -7.75 7.75
C GLU A 163 20.77 -7.12 6.69
N VAL A 164 20.19 -6.27 5.84
CA VAL A 164 20.91 -5.49 4.82
C VAL A 164 20.57 -4.01 4.95
N PHE A 165 21.56 -3.13 5.10
CA PHE A 165 21.27 -1.69 5.27
C PHE A 165 21.16 -0.95 3.93
N MET A 166 20.54 0.23 3.98
CA MET A 166 20.45 1.17 2.87
C MET A 166 21.64 2.13 2.90
N ASN A 167 22.18 2.45 1.73
CA ASN A 167 23.07 3.58 1.51
C ASN A 167 22.23 4.80 1.14
N LYS A 168 22.67 5.97 1.61
CA LYS A 168 21.97 7.23 1.39
C LYS A 168 21.74 7.49 -0.11
N GLY A 169 20.49 7.63 -0.50
CA GLY A 169 20.07 7.98 -1.86
C GLY A 169 20.13 6.84 -2.89
N GLU A 170 20.65 5.66 -2.52
CA GLU A 170 20.63 4.49 -3.41
C GLU A 170 19.20 3.95 -3.51
N VAL A 171 18.80 3.55 -4.73
CA VAL A 171 17.45 3.03 -5.02
C VAL A 171 17.44 1.51 -4.85
N TYR A 172 16.52 1.01 -4.03
CA TYR A 172 16.34 -0.40 -3.75
C TYR A 172 14.96 -0.86 -4.19
N LYS A 173 14.89 -2.05 -4.80
CA LYS A 173 13.63 -2.75 -5.02
C LYS A 173 13.18 -3.41 -3.70
N ILE A 174 11.92 -3.20 -3.34
CA ILE A 174 11.25 -3.84 -2.21
C ILE A 174 9.99 -4.52 -2.73
N ASP A 175 9.97 -5.85 -2.63
CA ASP A 175 8.76 -6.64 -2.84
C ASP A 175 8.06 -6.78 -1.47
N LEU A 176 6.85 -6.23 -1.36
CA LEU A 176 6.09 -6.27 -0.12
C LEU A 176 5.34 -7.61 0.00
N THR A 177 5.09 -8.04 1.24
CA THR A 177 4.32 -9.26 1.48
C THR A 177 2.92 -9.15 0.85
N PRO A 178 2.42 -10.18 0.13
CA PRO A 178 1.16 -10.08 -0.57
C PRO A 178 -0.02 -9.77 0.36
N MET A 179 -0.84 -8.81 -0.05
CA MET A 179 -2.16 -8.55 0.55
C MET A 179 -3.19 -9.52 -0.05
N ALA A 180 -4.36 -9.65 0.57
CA ALA A 180 -5.46 -10.45 0.03
C ALA A 180 -6.82 -9.76 0.22
N THR A 181 -7.64 -9.74 -0.81
CA THR A 181 -8.99 -9.18 -0.72
C THR A 181 -9.97 -9.88 -1.67
N SER A 182 -11.27 -9.68 -1.42
CA SER A 182 -12.34 -9.86 -2.39
C SER A 182 -13.26 -8.64 -2.29
N ASN A 183 -13.11 -7.69 -3.22
CA ASN A 183 -13.92 -6.48 -3.28
C ASN A 183 -14.39 -6.19 -4.71
N TYR A 184 -15.64 -5.80 -4.85
CA TYR A 184 -16.17 -5.26 -6.09
C TYR A 184 -16.16 -3.75 -6.05
N PHE A 185 -15.31 -3.16 -6.88
CA PHE A 185 -15.27 -1.73 -7.15
C PHE A 185 -16.34 -1.44 -8.20
N ALA A 186 -17.40 -0.72 -7.82
CA ALA A 186 -18.48 -0.45 -8.75
C ALA A 186 -18.08 0.60 -9.80
N LYS A 187 -18.87 0.70 -10.89
CA LYS A 187 -18.75 1.82 -11.83
C LYS A 187 -18.79 3.15 -11.07
N GLY A 188 -17.89 4.06 -11.41
CA GLY A 188 -17.77 5.37 -10.75
C GLY A 188 -16.81 5.37 -9.57
N HIS A 189 -16.41 4.21 -9.06
CA HIS A 189 -15.38 4.11 -8.03
C HIS A 189 -13.99 4.34 -8.62
N ARG A 190 -12.99 4.48 -7.74
CA ARG A 190 -11.57 4.48 -8.12
C ARG A 190 -10.80 3.51 -7.23
N ILE A 191 -9.74 2.96 -7.79
CA ILE A 191 -8.75 2.19 -7.03
C ILE A 191 -7.74 3.21 -6.49
N ARG A 192 -7.43 3.13 -5.20
CA ARG A 192 -6.42 3.99 -4.58
C ARG A 192 -5.40 3.17 -3.81
N ILE A 193 -4.17 3.68 -3.83
CA ILE A 193 -3.04 3.16 -3.09
C ILE A 193 -2.49 4.28 -2.22
N GLU A 194 -2.37 4.01 -0.93
CA GLU A 194 -1.59 4.84 0.00
C GLU A 194 -0.22 4.21 0.23
N ILE A 195 0.83 5.04 0.25
CA ILE A 195 2.18 4.65 0.66
C ILE A 195 2.66 5.57 1.78
N SER A 196 3.25 4.99 2.82
CA SER A 196 3.88 5.73 3.92
C SER A 196 5.02 4.91 4.51
N SER A 197 5.62 5.36 5.62
CA SER A 197 6.66 4.63 6.37
C SER A 197 6.23 4.25 7.78
N SER A 198 4.93 4.34 8.08
CA SER A 198 4.41 3.86 9.37
C SER A 198 2.92 3.55 9.30
N ASN A 199 2.50 2.66 10.19
CA ASN A 199 1.09 2.35 10.44
C ASN A 199 0.99 1.83 11.89
N PHE A 200 1.02 2.76 12.84
CA PHE A 200 1.16 2.47 14.27
C PHE A 200 -0.17 2.61 15.02
N PRO A 201 -0.56 1.69 15.94
CA PRO A 201 0.27 0.64 16.53
C PRO A 201 0.12 -0.74 15.90
N ARG A 202 -0.52 -0.89 14.73
CA ARG A 202 -0.58 -2.18 14.03
C ARG A 202 0.81 -2.75 13.80
N PHE A 203 1.75 -1.92 13.36
CA PHE A 203 3.16 -2.25 13.26
C PHE A 203 4.01 -1.39 14.19
N ALA A 204 5.07 -1.98 14.72
CA ALA A 204 6.07 -1.25 15.50
C ALA A 204 6.81 -0.26 14.59
N ARG A 205 6.87 1.00 15.01
CA ARG A 205 7.54 2.09 14.28
C ARG A 205 9.02 1.77 14.07
N ASN A 206 9.55 1.90 12.86
CA ASN A 206 11.00 1.98 12.68
C ASN A 206 11.53 3.26 13.33
N LEU A 207 12.67 3.18 14.04
CA LEU A 207 13.33 4.34 14.62
C LEU A 207 14.40 4.95 13.70
N ASN A 208 14.57 4.41 12.51
CA ASN A 208 15.40 4.93 11.42
C ASN A 208 16.91 4.95 11.69
N THR A 209 17.36 4.20 12.70
CA THR A 209 18.77 4.16 13.14
C THR A 209 19.55 2.98 12.54
N GLY A 210 18.84 1.91 12.14
CA GLY A 210 19.43 0.59 11.86
C GLY A 210 19.73 -0.23 13.13
N GLY A 211 19.37 0.27 14.31
CA GLY A 211 19.62 -0.39 15.59
C GLY A 211 18.55 -1.41 16.00
N ASN A 212 18.62 -1.82 17.26
CA ASN A 212 17.68 -2.75 17.88
C ASN A 212 16.37 -2.03 18.23
N ASN A 213 15.42 -2.15 17.33
CA ASN A 213 14.18 -1.38 17.38
C ASN A 213 13.31 -1.60 18.65
N TYR A 214 13.62 -2.61 19.48
CA TYR A 214 12.91 -2.97 20.72
C TYR A 214 13.44 -2.30 21.99
N ASP A 215 14.70 -1.82 22.01
CA ASP A 215 15.31 -1.16 23.18
C ASP A 215 15.74 0.29 22.92
N GLU A 216 15.65 0.73 21.67
CA GLU A 216 15.94 2.08 21.24
C GLU A 216 14.89 3.10 21.72
N LYS A 217 15.38 4.31 22.06
CA LYS A 217 14.57 5.40 22.63
C LYS A 217 14.57 6.66 21.78
N VAL A 218 15.56 6.82 20.92
CA VAL A 218 15.76 8.01 20.10
C VAL A 218 15.68 7.57 18.65
N GLY A 219 14.69 8.12 17.94
CA GLY A 219 14.56 7.90 16.50
C GLY A 219 15.17 9.03 15.70
N LEU A 220 15.55 8.73 14.46
CA LEU A 220 15.94 9.71 13.45
C LEU A 220 14.73 10.02 12.55
N THR A 221 14.66 11.24 12.04
CA THR A 221 13.73 11.55 10.95
C THR A 221 14.34 11.05 9.65
N ALA A 222 13.56 10.38 8.82
CA ALA A 222 13.97 9.86 7.52
C ALA A 222 13.30 10.65 6.40
N THR A 223 14.06 10.95 5.35
CA THR A 223 13.55 11.45 4.07
C THR A 223 13.50 10.28 3.10
N ASN A 224 12.29 9.80 2.82
CA ASN A 224 12.04 8.62 2.00
C ASN A 224 11.46 9.03 0.66
N SER A 225 11.83 8.30 -0.40
CA SER A 225 11.35 8.56 -1.76
C SER A 225 10.81 7.29 -2.41
N ILE A 226 9.71 7.42 -3.15
CA ILE A 226 9.16 6.38 -4.03
C ILE A 226 9.48 6.76 -5.47
N HIS A 227 10.23 5.90 -6.15
CA HIS A 227 10.63 6.08 -7.54
C HIS A 227 9.64 5.36 -8.44
N HIS A 228 9.23 5.98 -9.54
CA HIS A 228 8.20 5.43 -10.42
C HIS A 228 8.45 5.73 -11.90
N SER A 229 9.74 5.80 -12.29
CA SER A 229 10.16 5.98 -13.69
C SER A 229 10.20 4.65 -14.46
N THR A 230 10.61 4.69 -15.74
CA THR A 230 10.76 3.48 -16.55
C THR A 230 11.83 2.52 -16.01
N ASP A 231 12.88 3.05 -15.39
CA ASP A 231 13.97 2.26 -14.80
C ASP A 231 13.59 1.73 -13.40
N PHE A 232 12.68 2.44 -12.72
CA PHE A 232 12.19 2.12 -11.38
C PHE A 232 10.66 2.01 -11.35
N PRO A 233 10.05 1.02 -12.04
CA PRO A 233 8.61 0.97 -12.24
C PRO A 233 7.90 0.43 -10.99
N SER A 234 7.75 1.27 -9.96
CA SER A 234 6.93 0.90 -8.79
C SER A 234 5.50 0.60 -9.23
N GLN A 235 4.98 -0.54 -8.78
CA GLN A 235 3.79 -1.14 -9.36
C GLN A 235 2.98 -1.97 -8.36
N ILE A 236 1.69 -2.11 -8.66
CA ILE A 236 0.71 -2.92 -7.95
C ILE A 236 0.04 -3.85 -8.95
N ARG A 237 0.03 -5.15 -8.67
CA ARG A 237 -0.61 -6.16 -9.52
C ARG A 237 -1.87 -6.65 -8.84
N LEU A 238 -3.01 -6.36 -9.46
CA LEU A 238 -4.34 -6.60 -8.91
C LEU A 238 -4.99 -7.83 -9.57
N PRO A 239 -5.52 -8.79 -8.80
CA PRO A 239 -6.19 -9.98 -9.34
C PRO A 239 -7.63 -9.65 -9.77
N ILE A 240 -7.77 -9.08 -10.97
CA ILE A 240 -9.07 -8.65 -11.50
C ILE A 240 -9.80 -9.86 -12.12
N ALA A 241 -11.05 -10.07 -11.73
CA ALA A 241 -11.92 -11.07 -12.35
C ALA A 241 -12.15 -10.73 -13.82
N ARG A 242 -11.96 -11.72 -14.70
CA ARG A 242 -12.26 -11.60 -16.13
C ARG A 242 -13.76 -11.41 -16.31
N LYS A 243 -14.12 -10.61 -17.32
CA LYS A 243 -15.50 -10.58 -17.79
C LYS A 243 -15.79 -11.91 -18.49
N ASN A 244 -16.88 -12.54 -18.09
CA ASN A 244 -17.49 -13.63 -18.85
C ASN A 244 -18.22 -13.06 -20.07
#